data_AF-A0A914NWE6-F1
#
_entry.id   AF-A0A914NWE6-F1
#
_cell.length_a   1.000
_cell.length_b   1.000
_cell.length_c   1.000
_cell.angle_alpha   90.00
_cell.angle_beta   90.00
_cell.angle_gamma   90.00
#
_symmetry.space_group_name_H-M   'P 1'
#
loop_
_entity.id
_entity.type
_entity.pdbx_description
1 polymer ?
#
loop_
_entity_poly.entity_id
_entity_poly.type
_entity_poly.pdbx_seq_one_letter_code
_entity_poly.pdbx_strand_id
1 'polypeptide(L)' 'MKQSLYAYKNVNKQFAQTIFDLERTENDFIWIQDYHLMLVGSYLRQMENKNNFKNKKPMELGFFLHYPF' A
#
# COMPACT_ATOMS: atom_id res chain seq x y z
N MET A 1 14.99 10.20 -16.69
CA MET A 1 14.88 8.83 -16.11
C MET A 1 14.78 8.80 -14.58
N LYS A 2 15.74 9.32 -13.80
CA LYS A 2 15.68 9.26 -12.32
C LYS A 2 14.48 10.01 -11.70
N GLN A 3 14.07 11.14 -12.28
CA GLN A 3 12.95 11.93 -11.77
C GLN A 3 11.59 11.19 -11.87
N SER A 4 11.32 10.49 -12.96
CA SER A 4 10.07 9.74 -13.16
C SER A 4 9.90 8.60 -12.15
N LEU A 5 10.99 7.87 -11.86
CA LEU A 5 10.97 6.82 -10.83
C LEU A 5 10.76 7.41 -9.43
N TYR A 6 11.38 8.55 -9.13
CA TYR A 6 11.16 9.26 -7.87
C TYR A 6 9.69 9.70 -7.73
N ALA A 7 9.12 10.29 -8.77
CA ALA A 7 7.72 10.69 -8.81
C ALA A 7 6.78 9.49 -8.60
N TYR A 8 7.03 8.37 -9.31
CA TYR A 8 6.25 7.13 -9.15
C TYR A 8 6.27 6.60 -7.72
N LYS A 9 7.46 6.53 -7.10
CA LYS A 9 7.61 6.14 -5.69
C LYS A 9 6.90 7.10 -4.75
N ASN A 10 7.02 8.40 -5.00
CA ASN A 10 6.38 9.42 -4.19
C ASN A 10 4.85 9.31 -4.23
N VAL A 11 4.26 9.15 -5.42
CA VAL A 11 2.81 8.94 -5.58
C VAL A 11 2.37 7.67 -4.84
N ASN A 12 3.04 6.54 -5.07
CA ASN A 12 2.70 5.29 -4.37
C ASN A 12 2.81 5.43 -2.84
N LYS A 13 3.79 6.18 -2.35
CA LYS A 13 3.96 6.46 -0.92
C LYS A 13 2.81 7.31 -0.37
N GLN A 14 2.36 8.32 -1.13
CA GLN A 14 1.21 9.15 -0.75
C GLN A 14 -0.08 8.33 -0.67
N PHE A 15 -0.35 7.47 -1.67
CA PHE A 15 -1.48 6.54 -1.62
C PHE A 15 -1.42 5.62 -0.39
N ALA A 16 -0.26 5.01 -0.12
CA ALA A 16 -0.08 4.15 1.04
C ALA A 16 -0.30 4.92 2.35
N GLN A 17 0.21 6.14 2.47
CA GLN A 17 0.02 6.99 3.66
C GLN A 17 -1.46 7.32 3.87
N THR A 18 -2.15 7.78 2.83
CA THR A 18 -3.58 8.09 2.91
C THR A 18 -4.39 6.87 3.34
N ILE A 19 -4.11 5.68 2.80
CA ILE A 19 -4.78 4.44 3.20
C ILE A 19 -4.44 4.05 4.65
N PHE A 20 -3.19 4.23 5.07
CA PHE A 20 -2.73 3.92 6.43
C PHE A 20 -3.41 4.79 7.50
N ASP A 21 -3.69 6.05 7.17
CA ASP A 21 -4.29 7.03 8.08
C ASP A 21 -5.82 6.90 8.19
N LEU A 22 -6.46 6.12 7.31
CA LEU A 22 -7.89 5.81 7.43
C LEU A 22 -8.17 4.94 8.66
N GLU A 23 -9.28 5.22 9.34
CA GLU A 23 -9.79 4.30 10.36
C GLU A 23 -10.16 2.98 9.71
N ARG A 24 -9.76 1.88 10.35
CA ARG A 24 -9.96 0.53 9.84
C ARG A 24 -10.45 -0.43 10.90
N THR A 25 -11.28 -1.37 10.45
CA THR A 25 -11.71 -2.53 11.22
C THR A 25 -10.86 -3.75 10.90
N GLU A 26 -10.91 -4.78 11.75
CA GLU A 26 -10.20 -6.06 11.53
C GLU A 26 -10.72 -6.85 10.32
N ASN A 27 -11.87 -6.45 9.77
CA ASN A 27 -12.51 -7.09 8.62
C ASN A 27 -12.26 -6.33 7.30
N ASP A 28 -11.49 -5.24 7.34
CA ASP A 28 -11.24 -4.43 6.15
C ASP A 28 -10.18 -5.07 5.25
N PHE A 29 -10.55 -5.21 3.98
CA PHE A 29 -9.69 -5.71 2.92
C PHE A 29 -9.27 -4.56 1.99
N ILE A 30 -7.97 -4.41 1.75
CA ILE A 30 -7.45 -3.44 0.78
C ILE A 30 -7.19 -4.15 -0.54
N TRP A 31 -7.90 -3.74 -1.59
CA TRP A 31 -7.70 -4.25 -2.94
C TRP A 31 -7.00 -3.20 -3.82
N ILE A 32 -5.73 -3.43 -4.11
CA ILE A 32 -4.90 -2.56 -4.95
C ILE A 32 -5.08 -2.95 -6.43
N GLN A 33 -5.31 -1.96 -7.28
CA GLN A 33 -5.63 -2.15 -8.69
C GLN A 33 -4.54 -1.58 -9.59
N ASP A 34 -4.13 -2.40 -10.56
CA ASP A 34 -3.27 -2.05 -11.70
C ASP A 34 -1.81 -1.65 -11.39
N TYR A 35 -1.00 -1.56 -12.44
CA TYR A 35 0.45 -1.34 -12.35
C TYR A 35 0.86 0.03 -11.79
N HIS A 36 -0.05 1.01 -11.82
CA HIS A 36 0.20 2.35 -11.30
C HIS A 36 0.57 2.34 -9.81
N LEU A 37 0.09 1.34 -9.05
CA LEU A 37 0.14 1.28 -7.60
C LEU A 37 0.94 0.08 -7.05
N MET A 38 1.87 -0.49 -7.82
CA MET A 38 2.59 -1.71 -7.44
C MET A 38 3.39 -1.60 -6.13
N LEU A 39 3.74 -0.39 -5.68
CA LEU A 39 4.53 -0.20 -4.45
C LEU A 39 3.66 0.05 -3.20
N VAL A 40 2.35 0.32 -3.36
CA VAL A 40 1.46 0.64 -2.24
C VAL A 40 1.46 -0.46 -1.17
N GLY A 41 1.31 -1.72 -1.57
CA GLY A 41 1.28 -2.84 -0.63
C GLY A 41 2.56 -2.97 0.18
N SER A 42 3.72 -2.75 -0.44
CA SER A 42 5.02 -2.78 0.26
C SER A 42 5.14 -1.65 1.27
N TYR A 43 4.71 -0.43 0.92
CA TYR A 43 4.73 0.70 1.84
C TYR A 43 3.77 0.51 3.02
N LEU A 44 2.58 -0.03 2.80
CA LEU A 44 1.64 -0.36 3.87
C LEU A 44 2.23 -1.35 4.87
N ARG A 45 2.85 -2.44 4.40
CA ARG A 45 3.53 -3.42 5.27
C ARG A 45 4.67 -2.81 6.08
N GLN A 46 5.45 -1.92 5.46
CA GLN A 46 6.52 -1.22 6.18
C GLN A 46 5.96 -0.29 7.28
N MET A 47 4.84 0.38 7.03
CA MET A 47 4.19 1.23 8.01
C MET A 47 3.60 0.42 9.17
N GLU A 48 2.95 -0.72 8.91
CA GLU A 48 2.49 -1.65 9.96
C GLU A 48 3.64 -2.08 10.87
N ASN A 49 4.75 -2.55 10.27
CA ASN A 49 5.91 -3.06 11.00
C ASN A 49 6.56 -1.99 11.88
N LYS A 50 6.59 -0.72 11.42
CA LYS A 50 7.18 0.40 12.18
C LYS A 50 6.30 0.85 13.35
N ASN A 51 4.98 0.79 13.20
CA ASN A 51 4.04 1.28 14.22
C ASN A 51 3.70 0.23 15.30
N ASN A 52 4.45 -0.89 15.36
CA ASN A 52 4.29 -1.93 16.38
C ASN A 52 2.84 -2.42 16.54
N PHE A 53 2.14 -2.68 15.43
CA PHE A 53 0.82 -3.32 15.39
C PHE A 53 0.84 -4.80 15.85
N LYS A 54 1.73 -5.19 16.78
CA LYS A 54 1.90 -6.58 17.25
C LYS A 54 0.64 -7.18 17.90
N ASN A 55 -0.27 -6.33 18.37
CA ASN A 55 -1.51 -6.73 19.03
C ASN A 55 -2.77 -6.51 18.18
N LYS A 56 -2.61 -6.09 16.91
CA LYS A 56 -3.73 -5.88 15.97
C LYS A 56 -3.59 -6.84 14.80
N LYS A 57 -4.70 -7.30 14.26
CA LYS A 57 -4.71 -8.14 13.06
C LYS A 57 -4.00 -7.41 11.91
N PRO A 58 -3.06 -8.06 11.19
CA PRO A 58 -2.40 -7.47 10.04
C PRO A 58 -3.41 -7.08 8.95
N MET A 59 -3.10 -6.02 8.22
CA MET A 59 -3.89 -5.58 7.08
C MET A 59 -4.04 -6.70 6.05
N GLU A 60 -5.27 -7.02 5.65
CA GLU A 60 -5.48 -7.90 4.51
C GLU A 60 -5.34 -7.10 3.21
N LEU A 61 -4.45 -7.57 2.33
CA LEU A 61 -4.08 -6.88 1.09
C LEU A 61 -4.25 -7.84 -0.09
N GLY A 62 -4.87 -7.37 -1.17
CA GLY A 62 -4.87 -8.01 -2.48
C GLY A 62 -4.34 -7.07 -3.56
N PHE A 63 -3.76 -7.64 -4.62
CA PHE A 63 -3.32 -6.89 -5.80
C PHE A 63 -3.88 -7.55 -7.05
N PHE A 64 -4.41 -6.75 -7.97
CA PHE A 64 -4.90 -7.23 -9.25
C PHE A 64 -4.30 -6.40 -10.39
N LEU A 65 -3.77 -7.09 -11.40
CA LEU A 65 -3.18 -6.48 -12.59
C LEU A 65 -4.12 -6.69 -13.77
N HIS A 66 -4.56 -5.61 -14.41
CA HIS A 66 -5.48 -5.67 -15.54
C HIS A 66 -4.79 -6.11 -16.84
N TYR A 67 -3.49 -5.82 -16.94
CA TYR A 67 -2.68 -6.15 -18.10
C TYR A 67 -1.91 -7.46 -17.87
N PRO A 68 -1.53 -8.18 -18.96
CA PRO A 68 -0.63 -9.31 -18.84
C PRO A 68 0.67 -8.94 -18.12
N PHE A 69 1.21 -9.89 -17.37
CA PHE A 69 2.51 -9.78 -16.70
C PHE A 69 3.64 -10.31 -17.58
#